data_AF-A0A6G2XHX3-F1
#
_entry.id   AF-A0A6G2XHX3-F1
#
_cell.length_a   1.000
_cell.length_b   1.000
_cell.length_c   1.000
_cell.angle_alpha   90.00
_cell.angle_beta   90.00
_cell.angle_gamma   90.00
#
_symmetry.space_group_name_H-M   'P 1'
#
loop_
_entity.id
_entity.type
_entity.pdbx_description
1 polymer ?
#
loop_
_entity_poly.entity_id
_entity_poly.type
_entity_poly.pdbx_seq_one_letter_code
_entity_poly.pdbx_strand_id
1 'polypeptide(L)'
;MSLGGVLALALAAPADAANGPADGRTVLGAGQHVDAVYPVVKDGALAIHSLTDKGETEPDDIALRIPGTKTSHVTLPKEYSFLGKAGSDAWISPQTQDMSVVWPGWSFEGIEPGGLKGTVSMDFEGFAYAGEAKSPTFAVTQPGGFGNKKVSRLIVPGAAFTSVSGEVGSHTHANWIFTAQGTYDIDFSVHATLANGKALEDTATVRFIVGAVPDEQKAPVAQKVHHYSEGADGLLVTPNKVDGEYFVGQTVNLTAASDEAEEDSEYRWHVKKAGESDYTEDAEQRKAVYTTKPDRAVDGTQVYAELLKDGKVVQTSEPTTVHVRTLDPTTTLTVTPGRKTYHEGDTARFTSVQKPETEDEHYHWYLKHRGESAYEWIEESRLADQELAVTKKLDGAQVVARLFNADHAVLAESAPITLSVDGGSAAASSVTVEIDQDTGQHAAGEKATFTAHVKNAPKDHSVSWAVRQNAENPFTEIAGAHGTTLTQTLPAGRNGAQVVASVTNGRGEVVAEGTVPVLKVTETGKSGARKSAADEQSDSSGSAVWWTVGVIVLVVLAALAVWLVRRQKDRTHAAEQAQ
;
A
#
# COMPACT_ATOMS: atom_id res chain seq x y z
N MET A 1 71.25 12.20 4.61
CA MET A 1 70.06 12.80 5.24
C MET A 1 69.07 13.10 4.13
N SER A 2 67.80 12.76 4.15
CA SER A 2 66.94 11.97 5.03
C SER A 2 65.55 12.02 4.37
N LEU A 3 64.92 10.85 4.19
CA LEU A 3 63.48 10.50 4.22
C LEU A 3 62.44 11.51 3.66
N GLY A 4 61.46 11.12 2.83
CA GLY A 4 60.68 9.87 2.84
C GLY A 4 59.24 10.18 3.28
N GLY A 5 58.24 9.80 2.47
CA GLY A 5 56.83 9.97 2.82
C GLY A 5 55.89 9.91 1.63
N VAL A 6 55.88 8.79 0.90
CA VAL A 6 54.77 8.43 0.02
C VAL A 6 53.59 8.11 0.92
N LEU A 7 52.59 9.00 0.95
CA LEU A 7 51.30 8.71 1.57
C LEU A 7 50.54 7.79 0.62
N ALA A 8 50.64 6.47 0.86
CA ALA A 8 49.79 5.50 0.21
C ALA A 8 48.35 5.74 0.72
N LEU A 9 47.52 6.33 -0.14
CA LEU A 9 46.07 6.27 0.00
C LEU A 9 45.68 4.79 -0.16
N ALA A 10 45.51 4.10 0.97
CA ALA A 10 44.78 2.85 0.99
C ALA A 10 43.32 3.19 0.65
N LEU A 11 42.97 3.07 -0.63
CA LEU A 11 41.59 2.86 -1.02
C LEU A 11 41.14 1.58 -0.31
N ALA A 12 40.26 1.71 0.68
CA ALA A 12 39.54 0.55 1.18
C ALA A 12 38.79 -0.03 -0.03
N ALA A 13 39.18 -1.23 -0.44
CA ALA A 13 38.42 -1.99 -1.43
C ALA A 13 36.97 -2.13 -0.90
N PRO A 14 35.95 -2.16 -1.78
CA PRO A 14 34.67 -2.74 -1.37
C PRO A 14 34.99 -4.12 -0.80
N ALA A 15 34.42 -4.45 0.36
CA ALA A 15 34.61 -5.77 0.94
C ALA A 15 34.03 -6.78 -0.06
N ASP A 16 34.91 -7.38 -0.87
CA ASP A 16 34.60 -8.53 -1.70
C ASP A 16 33.90 -9.57 -0.84
N ALA A 17 32.94 -10.26 -1.47
CA ALA A 17 32.31 -11.44 -0.91
C ALA A 17 33.36 -12.34 -0.26
N ALA A 18 33.37 -12.38 1.07
CA ALA A 18 34.11 -13.41 1.76
C ALA A 18 33.41 -14.74 1.45
N ASN A 19 34.19 -15.79 1.16
CA ASN A 19 33.69 -17.16 1.36
C ASN A 19 33.10 -17.16 2.77
N GLY A 20 31.82 -17.47 2.88
CA GLY A 20 31.04 -17.28 4.07
C GLY A 20 31.42 -18.22 5.21
N PRO A 21 30.49 -18.50 6.14
CA PRO A 21 30.74 -19.46 7.20
C PRO A 21 31.23 -20.81 6.62
N ALA A 22 31.72 -21.72 7.48
CA ALA A 22 32.19 -23.05 7.09
C ALA A 22 31.19 -23.92 6.26
N ASP A 23 29.98 -23.41 5.98
CA ASP A 23 28.91 -23.99 5.18
C ASP A 23 28.95 -23.64 3.68
N GLY A 24 29.87 -22.79 3.22
CA GLY A 24 30.11 -22.54 1.79
C GLY A 24 29.26 -21.45 1.13
N ARG A 25 28.41 -20.74 1.89
CA ARG A 25 27.59 -19.63 1.38
C ARG A 25 28.43 -18.42 0.99
N THR A 26 27.95 -17.62 0.05
CA THR A 26 28.53 -16.30 -0.25
C THR A 26 28.00 -15.27 0.74
N VAL A 27 28.88 -14.61 1.51
CA VAL A 27 28.43 -13.55 2.44
C VAL A 27 28.31 -12.21 1.73
N LEU A 28 27.08 -11.68 1.68
CA LEU A 28 26.76 -10.36 1.15
C LEU A 28 26.62 -9.37 2.30
N GLY A 29 27.38 -8.28 2.29
CA GLY A 29 27.44 -7.33 3.39
C GLY A 29 27.34 -5.87 2.94
N ALA A 30 28.18 -5.02 3.52
CA ALA A 30 28.21 -3.58 3.28
C ALA A 30 28.07 -3.18 1.81
N GLY A 31 27.05 -2.39 1.51
CA GLY A 31 26.82 -1.78 0.20
C GLY A 31 26.16 -2.68 -0.84
N GLN A 32 25.81 -3.91 -0.48
CA GLN A 32 25.07 -4.84 -1.36
C GLN A 32 23.56 -4.56 -1.27
N HIS A 33 22.93 -4.30 -2.41
CA HIS A 33 21.48 -4.35 -2.57
C HIS A 33 21.07 -5.81 -2.83
N VAL A 34 20.07 -6.30 -2.08
CA VAL A 34 19.59 -7.67 -2.19
C VAL A 34 18.08 -7.70 -1.99
N ASP A 35 17.35 -8.25 -2.95
CA ASP A 35 15.97 -8.68 -2.71
C ASP A 35 16.04 -10.12 -2.22
N ALA A 36 15.98 -10.27 -0.90
CA ALA A 36 16.18 -11.53 -0.21
C ALA A 36 15.11 -12.56 -0.60
N VAL A 37 13.90 -12.08 -0.88
CA VAL A 37 12.80 -12.87 -1.43
C VAL A 37 12.40 -12.27 -2.78
N TYR A 38 12.65 -13.03 -3.84
CA TYR A 38 12.39 -12.68 -5.23
C TYR A 38 11.65 -13.84 -5.92
N PRO A 39 10.32 -13.92 -5.78
CA PRO A 39 9.54 -14.96 -6.44
C PRO A 39 9.53 -14.78 -7.96
N VAL A 40 9.73 -15.90 -8.66
CA VAL A 40 9.65 -16.01 -10.10
C VAL A 40 8.62 -17.06 -10.47
N VAL A 41 7.79 -16.78 -11.48
CA VAL A 41 6.88 -17.78 -12.04
C VAL A 41 7.45 -18.28 -13.35
N LYS A 42 7.83 -19.55 -13.39
CA LYS A 42 8.37 -20.21 -14.57
C LYS A 42 7.66 -21.53 -14.82
N ASP A 43 7.26 -21.77 -16.07
CA ASP A 43 6.56 -22.98 -16.49
C ASP A 43 5.30 -23.31 -15.63
N GLY A 44 4.64 -22.27 -15.10
CA GLY A 44 3.42 -22.41 -14.27
C GLY A 44 3.67 -22.90 -12.84
N ALA A 45 4.92 -22.84 -12.37
CA ALA A 45 5.34 -23.04 -10.99
C ALA A 45 5.95 -21.76 -10.43
N LEU A 46 5.78 -21.55 -9.12
CA LEU A 46 6.42 -20.48 -8.37
C LEU A 46 7.72 -21.01 -7.79
N ALA A 47 8.78 -20.21 -7.83
CA ALA A 47 10.05 -20.47 -7.18
C ALA A 47 10.55 -19.21 -6.47
N ILE A 48 11.01 -19.30 -5.23
CA ILE A 48 11.61 -18.18 -4.50
C ILE A 48 13.12 -18.18 -4.74
N HIS A 49 13.60 -17.13 -5.41
CA HIS A 49 15.02 -16.82 -5.53
C HIS A 49 15.39 -15.63 -4.63
N SER A 50 16.66 -15.25 -4.63
CA SER A 50 17.11 -13.91 -4.23
C SER A 50 17.65 -13.16 -5.45
N LEU A 51 17.44 -11.85 -5.52
CA LEU A 51 18.03 -11.00 -6.56
C LEU A 51 19.18 -10.17 -5.98
N THR A 52 20.33 -10.21 -6.66
CA THR A 52 21.53 -9.45 -6.30
C THR A 52 22.01 -8.63 -7.48
N ASP A 53 23.01 -7.76 -7.27
CA ASP A 53 23.71 -7.05 -8.36
C ASP A 53 24.29 -7.97 -9.46
N LYS A 54 24.48 -9.26 -9.16
CA LYS A 54 24.99 -10.28 -10.09
C LYS A 54 23.88 -11.04 -10.82
N GLY A 55 22.62 -10.80 -10.48
CA GLY A 55 21.44 -11.52 -10.96
C GLY A 55 20.79 -12.40 -9.90
N GLU A 56 19.85 -13.23 -10.35
CA GLU A 56 19.15 -14.23 -9.54
C GLU A 56 20.12 -15.29 -8.99
N THR A 57 19.88 -15.71 -7.74
CA THR A 57 20.62 -16.77 -7.05
C THR A 57 19.69 -17.52 -6.09
N GLU A 58 20.03 -18.74 -5.72
CA GLU A 58 19.28 -19.45 -4.67
C GLU A 58 19.51 -18.77 -3.31
N PRO A 59 18.48 -18.59 -2.47
CA PRO A 59 18.62 -18.05 -1.12
C PRO A 59 19.63 -18.86 -0.27
N ASP A 60 19.70 -20.17 -0.52
CA ASP A 60 20.60 -21.09 0.16
C ASP A 60 22.08 -20.91 -0.19
N ASP A 61 22.40 -20.24 -1.30
CA ASP A 61 23.79 -19.99 -1.73
C ASP A 61 24.39 -18.72 -1.09
N ILE A 62 23.57 -17.92 -0.40
CA ILE A 62 23.98 -16.62 0.14
C ILE A 62 23.66 -16.47 1.63
N ALA A 63 24.36 -15.55 2.30
CA ALA A 63 24.04 -15.10 3.64
C ALA A 63 24.14 -13.58 3.74
N LEU A 64 23.14 -12.95 4.34
CA LEU A 64 23.00 -11.50 4.44
C LEU A 64 23.61 -11.00 5.74
N ARG A 65 24.68 -10.23 5.66
CA ARG A 65 25.43 -9.77 6.83
C ARG A 65 25.03 -8.37 7.25
N ILE A 66 24.62 -8.27 8.52
CA ILE A 66 24.45 -7.00 9.22
C ILE A 66 25.63 -6.86 10.19
N PRO A 67 26.76 -6.26 9.78
CA PRO A 67 27.90 -6.04 10.67
C PRO A 67 27.53 -5.13 11.85
N GLY A 68 28.31 -5.14 12.93
CA GLY A 68 28.19 -4.19 14.04
C GLY A 68 28.96 -2.89 13.77
N THR A 69 28.43 -2.03 12.90
CA THR A 69 29.02 -0.72 12.57
C THR A 69 28.43 0.36 13.48
N LYS A 70 28.93 1.60 13.37
CA LYS A 70 28.39 2.74 14.11
C LYS A 70 26.92 3.04 13.78
N THR A 71 26.46 2.70 12.57
CA THR A 71 25.10 3.02 12.10
C THR A 71 24.15 1.82 12.19
N SER A 72 24.67 0.60 12.22
CA SER A 72 23.87 -0.61 12.34
C SER A 72 23.77 -1.14 13.77
N HIS A 73 24.75 -0.90 14.65
CA HIS A 73 24.60 -1.17 16.09
C HIS A 73 23.94 0.03 16.74
N VAL A 74 22.69 -0.14 17.15
CA VAL A 74 21.83 0.91 17.70
C VAL A 74 21.32 0.50 19.07
N THR A 75 20.77 1.48 19.80
CA THR A 75 19.94 1.20 20.96
C THR A 75 18.47 1.29 20.57
N LEU A 76 17.65 0.36 21.03
CA LEU A 76 16.22 0.32 20.69
C LEU A 76 15.53 1.60 21.20
N PRO A 77 14.88 2.37 20.31
CA PRO A 77 14.09 3.50 20.74
C PRO A 77 12.75 3.01 21.33
N LYS A 78 12.03 3.89 22.02
CA LYS A 78 10.83 3.53 22.80
C LYS A 78 9.72 2.90 21.95
N GLU A 79 9.63 3.33 20.70
CA GLU A 79 8.67 2.88 19.70
C GLU A 79 8.83 1.38 19.37
N TYR A 80 10.01 0.80 19.61
CA TYR A 80 10.32 -0.64 19.44
C TYR A 80 10.21 -1.43 20.75
N SER A 81 9.48 -0.91 21.75
CA SER A 81 9.27 -1.60 23.03
C SER A 81 8.59 -2.98 22.92
N PHE A 82 7.92 -3.26 21.79
CA PHE A 82 7.39 -4.60 21.47
C PHE A 82 8.49 -5.62 21.12
N LEU A 83 9.67 -5.15 20.70
CA LEU A 83 10.80 -6.00 20.31
C LEU A 83 11.76 -6.25 21.49
N GLY A 84 11.88 -5.28 22.40
CA GLY A 84 12.73 -5.38 23.58
C GLY A 84 12.67 -4.13 24.45
N LYS A 85 13.39 -4.13 25.58
CA LYS A 85 13.44 -2.97 26.47
C LYS A 85 14.06 -1.78 25.76
N ALA A 86 13.41 -0.61 25.80
CA ALA A 86 13.98 0.63 25.27
C ALA A 86 15.37 0.89 25.87
N GLY A 87 16.33 1.26 25.02
CA GLY A 87 17.73 1.47 25.35
C GLY A 87 18.60 0.19 25.36
N SER A 88 18.05 -1.00 25.13
CA SER A 88 18.84 -2.21 24.91
C SER A 88 19.49 -2.23 23.52
N ASP A 89 20.57 -3.02 23.37
CA ASP A 89 21.28 -3.16 22.10
C ASP A 89 20.41 -3.85 21.03
N ALA A 90 20.57 -3.38 19.79
CA ALA A 90 20.00 -4.00 18.61
C ALA A 90 20.88 -3.76 17.37
N TRP A 91 20.66 -4.56 16.33
CA TRP A 91 21.34 -4.43 15.05
C TRP A 91 20.32 -4.21 13.95
N ILE A 92 20.52 -3.17 13.14
CA ILE A 92 19.57 -2.76 12.10
C ILE A 92 20.22 -2.77 10.71
N SER A 93 19.46 -3.25 9.72
CA SER A 93 19.58 -2.79 8.34
C SER A 93 18.40 -1.86 8.03
N PRO A 94 18.63 -0.56 7.79
CA PRO A 94 17.56 0.42 7.65
C PRO A 94 16.86 0.35 6.29
N GLN A 95 15.60 0.79 6.26
CA GLN A 95 14.82 0.91 5.02
C GLN A 95 15.50 1.82 4.00
N THR A 96 16.10 2.93 4.45
CA THR A 96 16.93 3.77 3.60
C THR A 96 18.32 3.16 3.50
N GLN A 97 18.83 2.98 2.29
CA GLN A 97 20.12 2.33 2.06
C GLN A 97 21.25 2.95 2.91
N ASP A 98 21.87 2.11 3.74
CA ASP A 98 23.10 2.39 4.46
C ASP A 98 24.23 1.53 3.85
N MET A 99 25.19 2.18 3.20
CA MET A 99 26.30 1.51 2.52
C MET A 99 27.23 0.72 3.44
N SER A 100 27.06 0.80 4.77
CA SER A 100 27.85 0.03 5.74
C SER A 100 27.27 -1.35 6.07
N VAL A 101 26.07 -1.66 5.58
CA VAL A 101 25.39 -2.95 5.77
C VAL A 101 24.84 -3.49 4.45
N VAL A 102 24.39 -4.76 4.45
CA VAL A 102 23.53 -5.28 3.38
C VAL A 102 22.19 -4.54 3.41
N TRP A 103 21.59 -4.29 2.25
CA TRP A 103 20.28 -3.64 2.11
C TRP A 103 19.25 -4.65 1.59
N PRO A 104 18.61 -5.43 2.49
CA PRO A 104 17.69 -6.50 2.15
C PRO A 104 16.27 -5.97 1.91
N GLY A 105 15.58 -6.55 0.94
CA GLY A 105 14.20 -6.29 0.60
C GLY A 105 13.49 -7.52 0.05
N TRP A 106 12.34 -7.30 -0.56
CA TRP A 106 11.67 -8.27 -1.43
C TRP A 106 11.18 -7.56 -2.69
N SER A 107 11.18 -8.26 -3.82
CA SER A 107 10.68 -7.74 -5.09
C SER A 107 9.80 -8.76 -5.78
N PHE A 108 8.61 -8.34 -6.20
CA PHE A 108 7.65 -9.11 -6.98
C PHE A 108 7.75 -8.79 -8.47
N GLU A 109 8.84 -8.14 -8.91
CA GLU A 109 9.15 -7.89 -10.33
C GLU A 109 9.61 -9.16 -11.07
N GLY A 110 9.95 -10.23 -10.35
CA GLY A 110 10.25 -11.55 -10.94
C GLY A 110 9.03 -12.24 -11.54
N ILE A 111 7.84 -11.69 -11.34
CA ILE A 111 6.58 -12.17 -11.90
C ILE A 111 6.14 -11.22 -13.00
N GLU A 112 5.82 -11.78 -14.17
CA GLU A 112 5.36 -11.00 -15.31
C GLU A 112 3.96 -10.39 -15.05
N PRO A 113 3.74 -9.11 -15.39
CA PRO A 113 2.43 -8.47 -15.28
C PRO A 113 1.33 -9.25 -16.04
N GLY A 114 0.14 -9.33 -15.43
CA GLY A 114 -1.03 -10.01 -16.00
C GLY A 114 -1.00 -11.54 -15.93
N GLY A 115 0.05 -12.15 -15.38
CA GLY A 115 0.14 -13.60 -15.18
C GLY A 115 -0.62 -14.11 -13.94
N LEU A 116 -0.89 -13.21 -12.98
CA LEU A 116 -1.56 -13.53 -11.72
C LEU A 116 -2.96 -12.93 -11.64
N LYS A 117 -3.75 -13.43 -10.70
CA LYS A 117 -4.97 -12.83 -10.20
C LYS A 117 -4.68 -12.24 -8.82
N GLY A 118 -4.96 -10.95 -8.62
CA GLY A 118 -4.80 -10.31 -7.30
C GLY A 118 -3.35 -9.96 -6.95
N THR A 119 -2.97 -10.14 -5.68
CA THR A 119 -1.66 -9.79 -5.10
C THR A 119 -0.82 -11.03 -4.80
N VAL A 120 0.49 -10.82 -4.62
CA VAL A 120 1.42 -11.82 -4.07
C VAL A 120 1.48 -11.64 -2.55
N SER A 121 1.44 -12.74 -1.79
CA SER A 121 1.64 -12.74 -0.33
C SER A 121 2.99 -13.36 -0.01
N MET A 122 3.72 -12.79 0.95
CA MET A 122 4.91 -13.37 1.57
C MET A 122 4.64 -13.50 3.07
N ASP A 123 4.59 -14.74 3.55
CA ASP A 123 4.28 -15.07 4.94
C ASP A 123 5.54 -15.55 5.66
N PHE A 124 5.66 -15.17 6.92
CA PHE A 124 6.71 -15.61 7.84
C PHE A 124 6.24 -16.87 8.57
N GLU A 125 6.98 -17.96 8.39
CA GLU A 125 6.65 -19.28 8.92
C GLU A 125 7.36 -19.57 10.25
N GLY A 126 8.56 -19.01 10.44
CA GLY A 126 9.37 -19.28 11.60
C GLY A 126 10.80 -18.81 11.44
N PHE A 127 11.60 -19.01 12.49
CA PHE A 127 13.03 -18.80 12.38
C PHE A 127 13.81 -19.73 13.30
N ALA A 128 15.04 -20.03 12.91
CA ALA A 128 16.03 -20.71 13.72
C ALA A 128 17.19 -19.76 14.06
N TYR A 129 17.84 -19.98 15.19
CA TYR A 129 18.92 -19.13 15.68
C TYR A 129 20.13 -19.92 16.18
N ALA A 130 21.33 -19.43 15.87
CA ALA A 130 22.59 -19.84 16.47
C ALA A 130 23.33 -18.62 17.05
N GLY A 131 23.54 -18.62 18.36
CA GLY A 131 24.30 -17.58 19.07
C GLY A 131 24.15 -17.71 20.59
N GLU A 132 24.54 -16.68 21.33
CA GLU A 132 24.59 -16.71 22.80
C GLU A 132 23.29 -16.23 23.47
N ALA A 133 22.41 -15.54 22.72
CA ALA A 133 21.20 -14.98 23.29
C ALA A 133 20.18 -16.07 23.68
N LYS A 134 19.57 -15.91 24.85
CA LYS A 134 18.55 -16.85 25.37
C LYS A 134 17.17 -16.67 24.72
N SER A 135 16.88 -15.46 24.26
CA SER A 135 15.59 -15.07 23.67
C SER A 135 15.85 -14.15 22.47
N PRO A 136 16.53 -14.66 21.42
CA PRO A 136 16.75 -13.91 20.19
C PRO A 136 15.41 -13.60 19.54
N THR A 137 15.29 -12.44 18.91
CA THR A 137 14.13 -12.10 18.08
C THR A 137 14.50 -11.00 17.09
N PHE A 138 13.60 -10.70 16.16
CA PHE A 138 13.77 -9.65 15.16
C PHE A 138 12.44 -8.97 14.84
N ALA A 139 12.48 -7.89 14.08
CA ALA A 139 11.30 -7.29 13.49
C ALA A 139 11.64 -6.72 12.10
N VAL A 140 10.69 -6.86 11.19
CA VAL A 140 10.63 -6.13 9.92
C VAL A 140 9.60 -5.03 10.05
N THR A 141 10.00 -3.78 9.83
CA THR A 141 9.15 -2.61 10.09
C THR A 141 9.31 -1.53 9.04
N GLN A 142 8.30 -0.67 8.92
CA GLN A 142 8.33 0.55 8.11
C GLN A 142 7.81 1.73 8.93
N PRO A 143 8.10 2.98 8.52
CA PRO A 143 7.36 4.13 9.01
C PRO A 143 5.85 3.90 8.80
N GLY A 144 5.04 4.28 9.77
CA GLY A 144 3.60 4.07 9.72
C GLY A 144 2.80 5.08 10.52
N GLY A 145 1.48 4.86 10.51
CA GLY A 145 0.52 5.75 11.14
C GLY A 145 0.41 7.09 10.43
N PHE A 146 -0.47 7.95 10.93
CA PHE A 146 -0.69 9.25 10.31
C PHE A 146 0.56 10.13 10.34
N GLY A 147 0.99 10.55 9.15
CA GLY A 147 2.21 11.35 8.95
C GLY A 147 3.51 10.59 9.13
N ASN A 148 3.48 9.25 9.09
CA ASN A 148 4.66 8.37 9.16
C ASN A 148 5.49 8.54 10.45
N LYS A 149 4.83 8.83 11.57
CA LYS A 149 5.47 9.12 12.88
C LYS A 149 5.52 7.92 13.82
N LYS A 150 4.94 6.79 13.43
CA LYS A 150 4.89 5.55 14.22
C LYS A 150 5.64 4.44 13.50
N VAL A 151 5.75 3.28 14.15
CA VAL A 151 6.38 2.09 13.58
C VAL A 151 5.29 1.13 13.12
N SER A 152 5.17 0.94 11.81
CA SER A 152 4.37 -0.14 11.24
C SER A 152 5.13 -1.45 11.38
N ARG A 153 4.46 -2.47 11.94
CA ARG A 153 5.00 -3.82 12.08
C ARG A 153 4.58 -4.63 10.85
N LEU A 154 5.54 -5.23 10.17
CA LEU A 154 5.29 -6.06 8.99
C LEU A 154 5.42 -7.54 9.35
N ILE A 155 6.59 -7.91 9.87
CA ILE A 155 6.89 -9.26 10.38
C ILE A 155 7.49 -9.12 11.77
N VAL A 156 6.87 -9.73 12.77
CA VAL A 156 7.36 -9.77 14.15
C VAL A 156 7.07 -11.17 14.70
N PRO A 157 8.11 -11.98 14.99
CA PRO A 157 7.92 -13.30 15.55
C PRO A 157 7.06 -13.25 16.81
N GLY A 158 5.96 -14.00 16.75
CA GLY A 158 5.00 -14.14 17.83
C GLY A 158 3.97 -13.02 18.00
N ALA A 159 3.90 -12.10 17.04
CA ALA A 159 2.78 -11.17 16.91
C ALA A 159 1.81 -11.61 15.81
N ALA A 160 0.70 -10.90 15.64
CA ALA A 160 -0.21 -11.08 14.51
C ALA A 160 0.34 -10.51 13.16
N PHE A 161 1.54 -9.93 13.18
CA PHE A 161 2.20 -9.37 12.01
C PHE A 161 3.18 -10.42 11.46
N THR A 162 2.71 -11.25 10.55
CA THR A 162 3.49 -12.38 9.99
C THR A 162 3.38 -12.45 8.48
N SER A 163 2.84 -11.41 7.83
CA SER A 163 2.57 -11.44 6.39
C SER A 163 2.71 -10.05 5.80
N VAL A 164 3.29 -9.98 4.62
CA VAL A 164 3.23 -8.81 3.74
C VAL A 164 2.66 -9.23 2.40
N SER A 165 1.97 -8.32 1.74
CA SER A 165 1.49 -8.55 0.38
C SER A 165 1.76 -7.33 -0.47
N GLY A 166 1.81 -7.54 -1.77
CA GLY A 166 2.12 -6.52 -2.75
C GLY A 166 1.67 -6.93 -4.14
N GLU A 167 1.63 -5.94 -5.02
CA GLU A 167 1.28 -6.19 -6.42
C GLU A 167 2.47 -6.77 -7.19
N VAL A 168 2.16 -7.43 -8.31
CA VAL A 168 3.18 -7.80 -9.30
C VAL A 168 3.93 -6.54 -9.75
N GLY A 169 5.25 -6.62 -9.83
CA GLY A 169 6.10 -5.48 -10.14
C GLY A 169 6.45 -4.57 -8.96
N SER A 170 5.93 -4.85 -7.76
CA SER A 170 6.30 -4.05 -6.58
C SER A 170 7.67 -4.44 -6.02
N HIS A 171 8.42 -3.45 -5.54
CA HIS A 171 9.73 -3.60 -4.92
C HIS A 171 9.72 -2.89 -3.57
N THR A 172 10.03 -3.61 -2.49
CA THR A 172 10.00 -3.06 -1.13
C THR A 172 11.28 -3.32 -0.34
N HIS A 173 11.78 -2.24 0.28
CA HIS A 173 12.71 -2.31 1.40
C HIS A 173 12.04 -1.88 2.71
N ALA A 174 12.54 -2.44 3.81
CA ALA A 174 12.05 -2.21 5.15
C ALA A 174 13.22 -2.14 6.13
N ASN A 175 12.95 -1.71 7.36
CA ASN A 175 13.92 -1.86 8.43
C ASN A 175 13.91 -3.31 8.92
N TRP A 176 15.08 -3.92 9.01
CA TRP A 176 15.29 -5.23 9.62
C TRP A 176 16.07 -5.04 10.92
N ILE A 177 15.45 -5.30 12.07
CA ILE A 177 16.04 -5.07 13.39
C ILE A 177 16.15 -6.39 14.14
N PHE A 178 17.33 -6.70 14.66
CA PHE A 178 17.63 -7.92 15.42
C PHE A 178 18.07 -7.56 16.85
N THR A 179 17.61 -8.31 17.85
CA THR A 179 17.91 -8.03 19.27
C THR A 179 19.22 -8.65 19.75
N ALA A 180 19.83 -9.52 18.96
CA ALA A 180 21.07 -10.20 19.31
C ALA A 180 21.94 -10.47 18.07
N GLN A 181 23.26 -10.50 18.28
CA GLN A 181 24.20 -11.05 17.32
C GLN A 181 24.05 -12.57 17.20
N GLY A 182 24.38 -13.12 16.03
CA GLY A 182 24.25 -14.54 15.74
C GLY A 182 23.78 -14.79 14.31
N THR A 183 23.51 -16.06 13.99
CA THR A 183 22.94 -16.48 12.71
C THR A 183 21.45 -16.72 12.88
N TYR A 184 20.65 -16.10 12.02
CA TYR A 184 19.21 -16.29 11.95
C TYR A 184 18.89 -16.91 10.59
N ASP A 185 18.19 -18.03 10.61
CA ASP A 185 17.55 -18.60 9.42
C ASP A 185 16.08 -18.27 9.51
N ILE A 186 15.56 -17.47 8.58
CA ILE A 186 14.17 -17.00 8.60
C ILE A 186 13.43 -17.67 7.45
N ASP A 187 12.37 -18.39 7.78
CA ASP A 187 11.59 -19.18 6.84
C ASP A 187 10.40 -18.36 6.33
N PHE A 188 10.28 -18.28 5.01
CA PHE A 188 9.20 -17.60 4.31
C PHE A 188 8.46 -18.56 3.39
N SER A 189 7.15 -18.37 3.28
CA SER A 189 6.34 -18.90 2.19
C SER A 189 5.88 -17.74 1.29
N VAL A 190 5.78 -17.98 -0.01
CA VAL A 190 5.19 -17.03 -0.96
C VAL A 190 4.00 -17.68 -1.63
N HIS A 191 2.88 -16.96 -1.66
CA HIS A 191 1.62 -17.41 -2.23
C HIS A 191 1.19 -16.49 -3.37
N ALA A 192 0.75 -17.10 -4.46
CA ALA A 192 0.22 -16.39 -5.62
C ALA A 192 -0.92 -17.19 -6.26
N THR A 193 -1.84 -16.52 -6.95
CA THR A 193 -2.86 -17.20 -7.76
C THR A 193 -2.67 -16.82 -9.22
N LEU A 194 -2.55 -17.80 -10.11
CA LEU A 194 -2.49 -17.55 -11.56
C LEU A 194 -3.82 -16.95 -12.05
N ALA A 195 -3.80 -16.24 -13.18
CA ALA A 195 -5.01 -15.69 -13.81
C ALA A 195 -6.12 -16.73 -14.09
N ASN A 196 -5.74 -18.02 -14.24
CA ASN A 196 -6.69 -19.13 -14.41
C ASN A 196 -7.26 -19.69 -13.09
N GLY A 197 -6.91 -19.10 -11.94
CA GLY A 197 -7.35 -19.49 -10.60
C GLY A 197 -6.51 -20.57 -9.91
N LYS A 198 -5.44 -21.07 -10.53
CA LYS A 198 -4.52 -22.05 -9.88
C LYS A 198 -3.70 -21.34 -8.79
N ALA A 199 -3.80 -21.81 -7.55
CA ALA A 199 -2.92 -21.39 -6.47
C ALA A 199 -1.49 -21.95 -6.67
N LEU A 200 -0.50 -21.11 -6.40
CA LEU A 200 0.91 -21.42 -6.39
C LEU A 200 1.48 -21.05 -5.02
N GLU A 201 2.44 -21.85 -4.57
CA GLU A 201 3.14 -21.68 -3.30
C GLU A 201 4.57 -22.19 -3.48
N ASP A 202 5.50 -21.54 -2.79
CA ASP A 202 6.86 -22.03 -2.57
C ASP A 202 7.38 -21.52 -1.23
N THR A 203 8.42 -22.17 -0.68
CA THR A 203 9.03 -21.82 0.61
C THR A 203 10.54 -21.71 0.50
N ALA A 204 11.14 -20.74 1.19
CA ALA A 204 12.59 -20.58 1.24
C ALA A 204 13.06 -20.05 2.60
N THR A 205 14.31 -20.37 2.93
CA THR A 205 15.00 -19.88 4.13
C THR A 205 15.99 -18.79 3.74
N VAL A 206 15.89 -17.62 4.35
CA VAL A 206 16.86 -16.53 4.21
C VAL A 206 17.78 -16.49 5.42
N ARG A 207 19.09 -16.62 5.19
CA ARG A 207 20.10 -16.55 6.26
C ARG A 207 20.59 -15.13 6.49
N PHE A 208 20.44 -14.66 7.72
CA PHE A 208 21.07 -13.44 8.24
C PHE A 208 22.22 -13.77 9.19
N ILE A 209 23.32 -13.03 9.07
CA ILE A 209 24.45 -13.06 10.00
C ILE A 209 24.56 -11.67 10.64
N VAL A 210 24.20 -11.58 11.91
CA VAL A 210 24.21 -10.34 12.68
C VAL A 210 25.50 -10.27 13.50
N GLY A 211 26.34 -9.28 13.19
CA GLY A 211 27.64 -9.08 13.83
C GLY A 211 28.82 -9.68 13.06
N ALA A 212 29.68 -10.40 13.78
CA ALA A 212 30.84 -11.08 13.20
C ALA A 212 30.39 -12.33 12.41
N VAL A 213 31.04 -12.60 11.28
CA VAL A 213 30.89 -13.88 10.60
C VAL A 213 31.61 -14.93 11.44
N PRO A 214 30.96 -16.00 11.88
CA PRO A 214 31.60 -17.00 12.73
C PRO A 214 32.61 -17.82 11.91
N ASP A 215 33.76 -18.12 12.52
CA ASP A 215 34.77 -19.00 11.91
C ASP A 215 34.23 -20.43 11.72
N GLU A 216 33.37 -20.88 12.64
CA GLU A 216 32.66 -22.17 12.58
C GLU A 216 31.15 -21.94 12.67
N GLN A 217 30.39 -22.41 11.67
CA GLN A 217 28.95 -22.25 11.62
C GLN A 217 28.26 -23.36 12.43
N LYS A 218 27.72 -23.01 13.59
CA LYS A 218 26.77 -23.89 14.29
C LYS A 218 25.44 -23.90 13.54
N ALA A 219 24.81 -25.06 13.49
CA ALA A 219 23.46 -25.20 12.95
C ALA A 219 22.48 -24.37 13.82
N PRO A 220 21.69 -23.46 13.20
CA PRO A 220 20.62 -22.77 13.90
C PRO A 220 19.59 -23.74 14.45
N VAL A 221 19.09 -23.44 15.65
CA VAL A 221 18.03 -24.23 16.31
C VAL A 221 16.72 -23.48 16.17
N ALA A 222 15.67 -24.17 15.71
CA ALA A 222 14.33 -23.60 15.58
C ALA A 222 13.90 -22.93 16.88
N GLN A 223 13.47 -21.67 16.78
CA GLN A 223 12.96 -20.91 17.91
C GLN A 223 11.45 -21.16 18.02
N LYS A 224 10.96 -21.31 19.25
CA LYS A 224 9.53 -21.47 19.50
C LYS A 224 8.87 -20.11 19.27
N VAL A 225 8.26 -19.93 18.09
CA VAL A 225 7.48 -18.75 17.77
C VAL A 225 6.06 -18.99 18.25
N HIS A 226 5.70 -18.38 19.37
CA HIS A 226 4.31 -18.34 19.79
C HIS A 226 3.62 -17.23 19.04
N HIS A 227 2.89 -17.55 17.98
CA HIS A 227 1.85 -16.64 17.51
C HIS A 227 1.00 -16.34 18.75
N TYR A 228 1.04 -15.09 19.21
CA TYR A 228 0.51 -14.60 20.49
C TYR A 228 1.47 -14.77 21.67
N SER A 229 1.79 -13.66 22.33
CA SER A 229 2.63 -13.68 23.54
C SER A 229 2.04 -14.63 24.59
N GLU A 230 2.85 -15.52 25.17
CA GLU A 230 2.52 -16.48 26.27
C GLU A 230 1.99 -15.80 27.58
N GLY A 231 1.46 -14.59 27.51
CA GLY A 231 0.80 -13.87 28.61
C GLY A 231 -0.43 -13.05 28.20
N ALA A 232 -0.99 -13.27 27.00
CA ALA A 232 -2.32 -12.77 26.68
C ALA A 232 -3.34 -13.75 27.28
N ASP A 233 -3.81 -13.49 28.50
CA ASP A 233 -4.83 -14.32 29.19
C ASP A 233 -6.24 -14.20 28.54
N GLY A 234 -6.32 -13.96 27.23
CA GLY A 234 -7.58 -13.80 26.52
C GLY A 234 -7.46 -13.42 25.05
N LEU A 235 -8.63 -13.26 24.42
CA LEU A 235 -8.78 -12.94 23.01
C LEU A 235 -8.25 -11.53 22.69
N LEU A 236 -7.25 -11.45 21.83
CA LEU A 236 -6.66 -10.19 21.36
C LEU A 236 -7.16 -9.86 19.95
N VAL A 237 -7.58 -8.61 19.73
CA VAL A 237 -7.84 -8.07 18.39
C VAL A 237 -6.69 -7.15 17.99
N THR A 238 -5.99 -7.48 16.90
CA THR A 238 -4.83 -6.72 16.41
C THR A 238 -5.10 -6.17 15.01
N PRO A 239 -5.10 -4.83 14.84
CA PRO A 239 -5.06 -4.21 13.52
C PRO A 239 -3.80 -4.57 12.72
N ASN A 240 -3.95 -4.77 11.41
CA ASN A 240 -2.80 -4.95 10.51
C ASN A 240 -2.04 -3.64 10.20
N LYS A 241 -2.57 -2.48 10.62
CA LYS A 241 -1.87 -1.19 10.58
C LYS A 241 -1.74 -0.61 11.99
N VAL A 242 -0.64 0.10 12.24
CA VAL A 242 -0.32 0.63 13.58
C VAL A 242 -1.45 1.51 14.12
N ASP A 243 -1.85 1.25 15.37
CA ASP A 243 -2.95 1.90 16.08
C ASP A 243 -4.31 1.91 15.35
N GLY A 244 -4.51 1.00 14.39
CA GLY A 244 -5.74 0.98 13.58
C GLY A 244 -5.90 2.21 12.71
N GLU A 245 -4.82 2.88 12.32
CA GLU A 245 -4.84 4.05 11.44
C GLU A 245 -4.70 3.63 9.97
N TYR A 246 -5.73 3.97 9.18
CA TYR A 246 -5.86 3.61 7.78
C TYR A 246 -6.11 4.84 6.90
N PHE A 247 -5.73 4.72 5.64
CA PHE A 247 -6.09 5.65 4.59
C PHE A 247 -7.13 5.05 3.64
N VAL A 248 -7.97 5.90 3.06
CA VAL A 248 -8.87 5.51 1.96
C VAL A 248 -8.07 4.83 0.84
N GLY A 249 -8.58 3.70 0.33
CA GLY A 249 -7.91 2.83 -0.63
C GLY A 249 -7.32 1.55 -0.02
N GLN A 250 -6.94 1.62 1.26
CA GLN A 250 -6.39 0.46 1.96
C GLN A 250 -7.49 -0.56 2.29
N THR A 251 -7.13 -1.61 3.02
CA THR A 251 -8.09 -2.56 3.59
C THR A 251 -7.83 -2.68 5.08
N VAL A 252 -8.89 -2.56 5.88
CA VAL A 252 -8.84 -2.79 7.32
C VAL A 252 -8.89 -4.29 7.54
N ASN A 253 -7.83 -4.86 8.14
CA ASN A 253 -7.85 -6.24 8.62
C ASN A 253 -7.57 -6.24 10.13
N LEU A 254 -8.51 -6.78 10.90
CA LEU A 254 -8.35 -6.98 12.34
C LEU A 254 -8.26 -8.47 12.60
N THR A 255 -7.15 -8.94 13.18
CA THR A 255 -6.95 -10.35 13.50
C THR A 255 -7.29 -10.61 14.96
N ALA A 256 -8.27 -11.45 15.19
CA ALA A 256 -8.64 -12.01 16.49
C ALA A 256 -7.83 -13.28 16.76
N ALA A 257 -7.27 -13.33 17.97
CA ALA A 257 -6.17 -14.21 18.31
C ALA A 257 -6.29 -14.72 19.74
N SER A 258 -6.21 -16.03 19.94
CA SER A 258 -6.30 -16.66 21.27
C SER A 258 -5.52 -17.97 21.29
N ASP A 259 -4.99 -18.35 22.45
CA ASP A 259 -4.40 -19.66 22.72
C ASP A 259 -5.46 -20.77 22.88
N GLU A 260 -6.72 -20.40 23.11
CA GLU A 260 -7.87 -21.30 23.09
C GLU A 260 -8.45 -21.51 21.67
N ALA A 261 -7.94 -20.79 20.67
CA ALA A 261 -8.43 -20.91 19.30
C ALA A 261 -7.85 -22.16 18.60
N GLU A 262 -8.75 -22.96 18.03
CA GLU A 262 -8.48 -24.06 17.10
C GLU A 262 -8.62 -23.57 15.64
N GLU A 263 -8.10 -24.31 14.67
CA GLU A 263 -8.08 -23.94 13.23
C GLU A 263 -9.47 -23.60 12.66
N ASP A 264 -10.51 -24.28 13.14
CA ASP A 264 -11.91 -24.13 12.71
C ASP A 264 -12.76 -23.29 13.68
N SER A 265 -12.12 -22.56 14.60
CA SER A 265 -12.82 -21.67 15.55
C SER A 265 -13.77 -20.70 14.85
N GLU A 266 -14.96 -20.54 15.43
CA GLU A 266 -15.92 -19.53 15.00
C GLU A 266 -15.74 -18.25 15.81
N TYR A 267 -15.86 -17.11 15.13
CA TYR A 267 -15.81 -15.79 15.76
C TYR A 267 -17.11 -15.04 15.52
N ARG A 268 -17.44 -14.13 16.43
CA ARG A 268 -18.48 -13.12 16.22
C ARG A 268 -17.88 -11.74 16.38
N TRP A 269 -18.05 -10.90 15.38
CA TRP A 269 -17.55 -9.54 15.39
C TRP A 269 -18.66 -8.54 15.69
N HIS A 270 -18.34 -7.57 16.52
CA HIS A 270 -19.26 -6.54 16.95
C HIS A 270 -18.68 -5.17 16.66
N VAL A 271 -19.49 -4.32 16.03
CA VAL A 271 -19.11 -2.98 15.58
C VAL A 271 -20.01 -1.93 16.22
N LYS A 272 -19.41 -0.80 16.61
CA LYS A 272 -20.14 0.39 17.04
C LYS A 272 -19.54 1.58 16.32
N LYS A 273 -20.32 2.19 15.41
CA LYS A 273 -19.83 3.33 14.63
C LYS A 273 -19.73 4.56 15.52
N ALA A 274 -18.91 5.53 15.10
CA ALA A 274 -18.80 6.80 15.80
C ALA A 274 -20.18 7.48 15.93
N GLY A 275 -20.58 7.78 17.17
CA GLY A 275 -21.87 8.41 17.48
C GLY A 275 -23.01 7.44 17.78
N GLU A 276 -22.84 6.13 17.56
CA GLU A 276 -23.81 5.11 18.00
C GLU A 276 -23.62 4.77 19.49
N SER A 277 -24.71 4.41 20.16
CA SER A 277 -24.69 4.03 21.58
C SER A 277 -24.28 2.58 21.81
N ASP A 278 -24.72 1.69 20.92
CA ASP A 278 -24.69 0.25 21.12
C ASP A 278 -23.89 -0.46 20.04
N TYR A 279 -23.29 -1.59 20.41
CA TYR A 279 -22.64 -2.48 19.44
C TYR A 279 -23.68 -3.30 18.68
N THR A 280 -23.39 -3.57 17.42
CA THR A 280 -24.16 -4.44 16.54
C THR A 280 -23.27 -5.55 16.01
N GLU A 281 -23.81 -6.76 15.93
CA GLU A 281 -23.10 -7.90 15.34
C GLU A 281 -22.99 -7.72 13.82
N ASP A 282 -21.78 -7.88 13.29
CA ASP A 282 -21.57 -8.06 11.85
C ASP A 282 -21.68 -9.55 11.53
N ALA A 283 -22.87 -9.96 11.09
CA ALA A 283 -23.18 -11.36 10.88
C ALA A 283 -22.42 -12.01 9.71
N GLU A 284 -21.86 -11.20 8.79
CA GLU A 284 -21.09 -11.66 7.63
C GLU A 284 -19.64 -12.04 8.00
N GLN A 285 -19.18 -11.60 9.17
CA GLN A 285 -17.80 -11.77 9.63
C GLN A 285 -17.76 -12.87 10.70
N ARG A 286 -17.29 -14.07 10.32
CA ARG A 286 -17.28 -15.27 11.19
C ARG A 286 -15.90 -15.90 11.42
N LYS A 287 -14.87 -15.31 10.83
CA LYS A 287 -13.50 -15.82 10.84
C LYS A 287 -12.62 -15.03 11.81
N ALA A 288 -11.43 -15.55 12.06
CA ALA A 288 -10.42 -14.90 12.88
C ALA A 288 -9.99 -13.52 12.34
N VAL A 289 -10.24 -13.22 11.06
CA VAL A 289 -9.95 -11.92 10.46
C VAL A 289 -11.26 -11.21 10.13
N TYR A 290 -11.46 -10.01 10.68
CA TYR A 290 -12.48 -9.07 10.27
C TYR A 290 -11.92 -8.14 9.20
N THR A 291 -12.62 -8.04 8.08
CA THR A 291 -12.20 -7.21 6.96
C THR A 291 -13.27 -6.18 6.58
N THR A 292 -12.87 -4.92 6.44
CA THR A 292 -13.75 -3.86 5.93
C THR A 292 -12.98 -2.82 5.11
N LYS A 293 -13.71 -2.00 4.35
CA LYS A 293 -13.11 -0.88 3.60
C LYS A 293 -12.95 0.35 4.51
N PRO A 294 -11.78 1.02 4.47
CA PRO A 294 -11.51 2.22 5.24
C PRO A 294 -12.17 3.44 4.57
N ASP A 295 -13.49 3.54 4.64
CA ASP A 295 -14.23 4.75 4.24
C ASP A 295 -14.26 5.76 5.40
N ARG A 296 -14.35 7.06 5.11
CA ARG A 296 -14.37 8.08 6.18
C ARG A 296 -15.58 7.94 7.11
N ALA A 297 -16.64 7.27 6.67
CA ALA A 297 -17.80 6.95 7.48
C ALA A 297 -17.50 5.95 8.62
N VAL A 298 -16.40 5.18 8.53
CA VAL A 298 -16.00 4.22 9.58
C VAL A 298 -14.95 4.79 10.55
N ASP A 299 -14.49 6.03 10.36
CA ASP A 299 -13.56 6.67 11.30
C ASP A 299 -14.16 6.75 12.71
N GLY A 300 -13.41 6.28 13.71
CA GLY A 300 -13.84 6.20 15.10
C GLY A 300 -14.71 4.98 15.43
N THR A 301 -14.89 4.05 14.50
CA THR A 301 -15.62 2.80 14.76
C THR A 301 -14.86 1.92 15.75
N GLN A 302 -15.54 1.46 16.80
CA GLN A 302 -15.01 0.49 17.74
C GLN A 302 -15.42 -0.93 17.31
N VAL A 303 -14.47 -1.86 17.36
CA VAL A 303 -14.65 -3.25 16.96
C VAL A 303 -14.09 -4.17 18.03
N TYR A 304 -14.85 -5.19 18.44
CA TYR A 304 -14.37 -6.29 19.27
C TYR A 304 -14.81 -7.63 18.70
N ALA A 305 -14.14 -8.71 19.15
CA ALA A 305 -14.45 -10.07 18.76
C ALA A 305 -14.88 -10.91 19.96
N GLU A 306 -15.70 -11.91 19.70
CA GLU A 306 -15.97 -13.03 20.60
C GLU A 306 -15.46 -14.32 19.93
N LEU A 307 -14.79 -15.19 20.69
CA LEU A 307 -14.42 -16.53 20.28
C LEU A 307 -15.53 -17.49 20.73
N LEU A 308 -15.99 -18.35 19.83
CA LEU A 308 -17.06 -19.30 20.09
C LEU A 308 -16.54 -20.74 20.08
N LYS A 309 -17.02 -21.54 21.02
CA LYS A 309 -16.87 -23.00 21.06
C LYS A 309 -18.23 -23.64 21.25
N ASP A 310 -18.62 -24.54 20.35
CA ASP A 310 -19.95 -25.16 20.31
C ASP A 310 -21.10 -24.12 20.37
N GLY A 311 -20.94 -22.99 19.68
CA GLY A 311 -21.90 -21.88 19.63
C GLY A 311 -21.99 -21.04 20.91
N LYS A 312 -21.10 -21.24 21.89
CA LYS A 312 -21.03 -20.45 23.12
C LYS A 312 -19.78 -19.58 23.13
N VAL A 313 -19.93 -18.33 23.60
CA VAL A 313 -18.81 -17.41 23.80
C VAL A 313 -17.91 -17.95 24.91
N VAL A 314 -16.64 -18.19 24.59
CA VAL A 314 -15.61 -18.62 25.56
C VAL A 314 -14.68 -17.48 25.95
N GLN A 315 -14.41 -16.54 25.03
CA GLN A 315 -13.61 -15.35 25.28
C GLN A 315 -14.17 -14.15 24.51
N THR A 316 -13.94 -12.95 25.05
CA THR A 316 -14.31 -11.67 24.44
C THR A 316 -13.11 -10.75 24.50
N SER A 317 -12.80 -10.07 23.40
CA SER A 317 -11.69 -9.13 23.35
C SER A 317 -12.07 -7.76 23.91
N GLU A 318 -11.07 -7.00 24.34
CA GLU A 318 -11.22 -5.55 24.46
C GLU A 318 -11.47 -4.94 23.06
N PRO A 319 -12.22 -3.82 22.96
CA PRO A 319 -12.47 -3.17 21.69
C PRO A 319 -11.24 -2.41 21.19
N THR A 320 -11.03 -2.49 19.89
CA THR A 320 -10.07 -1.68 19.12
C THR A 320 -10.81 -0.59 18.37
N THR A 321 -10.17 0.57 18.14
CA THR A 321 -10.76 1.65 17.34
C THR A 321 -10.10 1.71 15.96
N VAL A 322 -10.92 1.83 14.92
CA VAL A 322 -10.47 2.07 13.54
C VAL A 322 -10.49 3.57 13.28
N HIS A 323 -9.39 4.09 12.77
CA HIS A 323 -9.23 5.48 12.37
C HIS A 323 -8.99 5.57 10.86
N VAL A 324 -9.73 6.43 10.18
CA VAL A 324 -9.66 6.57 8.72
C VAL A 324 -9.47 8.01 8.30
N ARG A 325 -8.51 8.25 7.41
CA ARG A 325 -8.27 9.55 6.77
C ARG A 325 -8.07 9.42 5.27
N THR A 326 -8.17 10.54 4.56
CA THR A 326 -7.70 10.65 3.18
C THR A 326 -6.33 11.31 3.17
N LEU A 327 -5.47 10.93 2.22
CA LEU A 327 -4.29 11.72 1.93
C LEU A 327 -4.68 12.99 1.17
N ASP A 328 -3.89 14.04 1.36
CA ASP A 328 -3.97 15.20 0.49
C ASP A 328 -3.48 14.80 -0.91
N PRO A 329 -4.19 15.17 -1.98
CA PRO A 329 -3.75 14.82 -3.32
C PRO A 329 -2.37 15.39 -3.63
N THR A 330 -1.45 14.52 -4.09
CA THR A 330 -0.10 14.91 -4.50
C THR A 330 -0.05 15.33 -5.97
N THR A 331 -1.04 14.91 -6.77
CA THR A 331 -1.16 15.18 -8.19
C THR A 331 -2.63 15.26 -8.64
N THR A 332 -2.86 15.72 -9.87
CA THR A 332 -4.15 15.63 -10.57
C THR A 332 -4.08 14.60 -11.68
N LEU A 333 -5.04 13.67 -11.75
CA LEU A 333 -5.18 12.74 -12.87
C LEU A 333 -6.13 13.30 -13.93
N THR A 334 -5.64 13.39 -15.17
CA THR A 334 -6.47 13.69 -16.34
C THR A 334 -6.60 12.45 -17.20
N VAL A 335 -7.82 11.94 -17.34
CA VAL A 335 -8.11 10.79 -18.22
C VAL A 335 -8.62 11.29 -19.58
N THR A 336 -8.03 10.78 -20.65
CA THR A 336 -8.44 11.05 -22.03
C THR A 336 -8.93 9.76 -22.70
N PRO A 337 -10.19 9.70 -23.17
CA PRO A 337 -10.66 8.57 -23.96
C PRO A 337 -10.14 8.68 -25.40
N GLY A 338 -9.80 7.56 -26.02
CA GLY A 338 -9.32 7.51 -27.39
C GLY A 338 -10.38 7.90 -28.43
N ARG A 339 -11.66 7.79 -28.10
CA ARG A 339 -12.80 8.22 -28.93
C ARG A 339 -13.93 8.79 -28.07
N LYS A 340 -14.81 9.59 -28.68
CA LYS A 340 -16.00 10.15 -28.02
C LYS A 340 -17.18 9.18 -27.99
N THR A 341 -17.28 8.31 -28.99
CA THR A 341 -18.37 7.34 -29.17
C THR A 341 -17.77 6.02 -29.64
N TYR A 342 -18.37 4.92 -29.20
CA TYR A 342 -17.94 3.56 -29.49
C TYR A 342 -19.09 2.74 -30.06
N HIS A 343 -18.78 1.66 -30.75
CA HIS A 343 -19.74 0.62 -31.13
C HIS A 343 -19.50 -0.65 -30.30
N GLU A 344 -20.52 -1.49 -30.17
CA GLU A 344 -20.35 -2.82 -29.58
C GLU A 344 -19.26 -3.62 -30.32
N GLY A 345 -18.34 -4.23 -29.58
CA GLY A 345 -17.18 -4.92 -30.11
C GLY A 345 -15.94 -4.05 -30.32
N ASP A 346 -16.04 -2.72 -30.16
CA ASP A 346 -14.86 -1.86 -30.07
C ASP A 346 -14.03 -2.18 -28.80
N THR A 347 -12.77 -1.75 -28.81
CA THR A 347 -11.96 -1.61 -27.60
C THR A 347 -11.84 -0.13 -27.27
N ALA A 348 -12.38 0.29 -26.12
CA ALA A 348 -12.18 1.62 -25.59
C ALA A 348 -10.78 1.71 -24.98
N ARG A 349 -10.01 2.73 -25.36
CA ARG A 349 -8.69 3.03 -24.78
C ARG A 349 -8.79 4.31 -23.97
N PHE A 350 -8.27 4.28 -22.76
CA PHE A 350 -8.17 5.43 -21.88
C PHE A 350 -6.71 5.64 -21.48
N THR A 351 -6.29 6.90 -21.44
CA THR A 351 -4.94 7.29 -21.00
C THR A 351 -5.04 8.26 -19.85
N SER A 352 -4.38 7.94 -18.74
CA SER A 352 -4.28 8.79 -17.56
C SER A 352 -2.95 9.52 -17.53
N VAL A 353 -2.98 10.82 -17.27
CA VAL A 353 -1.79 11.67 -17.13
C VAL A 353 -1.80 12.37 -15.78
N GLN A 354 -0.69 12.29 -15.06
CA GLN A 354 -0.46 13.00 -13.80
C GLN A 354 -0.03 14.46 -14.06
N LYS A 355 -0.45 15.37 -13.18
CA LYS A 355 0.06 16.75 -13.17
C LYS A 355 0.09 17.34 -11.76
N PRO A 356 1.27 17.62 -11.18
CA PRO A 356 2.61 17.26 -11.69
C PRO A 356 2.82 15.74 -11.76
N GLU A 357 3.80 15.29 -12.53
CA GLU A 357 4.23 13.89 -12.53
C GLU A 357 4.87 13.53 -11.18
N THR A 358 4.60 12.32 -10.70
CA THR A 358 5.15 11.78 -9.45
C THR A 358 5.91 10.49 -9.73
N GLU A 359 6.58 9.95 -8.72
CA GLU A 359 7.27 8.65 -8.82
C GLU A 359 6.28 7.47 -8.62
N ASP A 360 5.02 7.74 -8.28
CA ASP A 360 4.00 6.71 -8.08
C ASP A 360 3.43 6.25 -9.44
N GLU A 361 3.46 4.94 -9.69
CA GLU A 361 2.97 4.32 -10.94
C GLU A 361 1.90 3.24 -10.68
N HIS A 362 1.33 3.19 -9.48
CA HIS A 362 0.34 2.20 -9.08
C HIS A 362 -1.08 2.69 -9.37
N TYR A 363 -1.66 2.27 -10.50
CA TYR A 363 -2.97 2.72 -10.98
C TYR A 363 -4.02 1.65 -10.91
N HIS A 364 -5.22 1.94 -10.40
CA HIS A 364 -6.39 1.08 -10.67
C HIS A 364 -7.46 1.86 -11.41
N TRP A 365 -8.15 1.17 -12.31
CA TRP A 365 -9.30 1.70 -13.04
C TRP A 365 -10.59 1.12 -12.49
N TYR A 366 -11.62 1.95 -12.42
CA TYR A 366 -12.91 1.54 -11.91
C TYR A 366 -14.03 1.93 -12.85
N LEU A 367 -15.05 1.07 -12.92
CA LEU A 367 -16.24 1.21 -13.76
C LEU A 367 -17.48 1.25 -12.86
N LYS A 368 -18.44 2.11 -13.19
CA LYS A 368 -19.78 2.13 -12.60
C LYS A 368 -20.80 2.10 -13.72
N HIS A 369 -21.67 1.09 -13.80
CA HIS A 369 -22.75 1.14 -14.78
C HIS A 369 -23.77 2.24 -14.42
N ARG A 370 -24.58 2.62 -15.41
CA ARG A 370 -25.65 3.60 -15.21
C ARG A 370 -26.62 3.10 -14.13
N GLY A 371 -26.90 3.93 -13.14
CA GLY A 371 -27.83 3.61 -12.05
C GLY A 371 -27.26 2.72 -10.94
N GLU A 372 -26.04 2.20 -11.09
CA GLU A 372 -25.30 1.60 -9.98
C GLU A 372 -24.78 2.69 -9.03
N SER A 373 -24.70 2.34 -7.75
CA SER A 373 -24.25 3.24 -6.69
C SER A 373 -22.76 3.14 -6.38
N ALA A 374 -22.02 2.17 -6.89
CA ALA A 374 -20.61 1.97 -6.54
C ALA A 374 -19.74 1.76 -7.78
N TYR A 375 -18.54 2.34 -7.76
CA TYR A 375 -17.50 2.00 -8.72
C TYR A 375 -16.89 0.65 -8.36
N GLU A 376 -16.82 -0.27 -9.32
CA GLU A 376 -16.16 -1.55 -9.18
C GLU A 376 -14.80 -1.54 -9.88
N TRP A 377 -13.81 -2.20 -9.30
CA TRP A 377 -12.48 -2.31 -9.90
C TRP A 377 -12.59 -3.08 -11.22
N ILE A 378 -12.01 -2.52 -12.28
CA ILE A 378 -11.81 -3.26 -13.52
C ILE A 378 -10.67 -4.24 -13.25
N GLU A 379 -11.00 -5.53 -13.18
CA GLU A 379 -10.07 -6.58 -12.79
C GLU A 379 -8.76 -6.46 -13.59
N GLU A 380 -7.65 -6.59 -12.87
CA GLU A 380 -6.29 -6.52 -13.40
C GLU A 380 -5.84 -5.16 -13.97
N SER A 381 -6.64 -4.10 -13.84
CA SER A 381 -6.24 -2.75 -14.23
C SER A 381 -5.16 -2.20 -13.30
N ARG A 382 -3.91 -2.14 -13.79
CA ARG A 382 -2.72 -1.74 -13.01
C ARG A 382 -1.88 -0.62 -13.62
N LEU A 383 -2.19 -0.22 -14.86
CA LEU A 383 -1.38 0.71 -15.65
C LEU A 383 -2.04 2.07 -15.80
N ALA A 384 -1.22 3.08 -16.15
CA ALA A 384 -1.69 4.42 -16.48
C ALA A 384 -2.62 4.44 -17.71
N ASP A 385 -2.54 3.44 -18.58
CA ASP A 385 -3.45 3.22 -19.71
C ASP A 385 -4.39 2.05 -19.42
N GLN A 386 -5.64 2.14 -19.86
CA GLN A 386 -6.63 1.08 -19.73
C GLN A 386 -7.31 0.79 -21.06
N GLU A 387 -7.45 -0.50 -21.37
CA GLU A 387 -8.32 -0.99 -22.43
C GLU A 387 -9.56 -1.64 -21.86
N LEU A 388 -10.72 -1.39 -22.46
CA LEU A 388 -11.99 -1.99 -22.05
C LEU A 388 -12.77 -2.47 -23.27
N ALA A 389 -13.17 -3.74 -23.28
CA ALA A 389 -14.02 -4.29 -24.32
C ALA A 389 -15.41 -3.65 -24.26
N VAL A 390 -15.86 -3.06 -25.37
CA VAL A 390 -17.11 -2.31 -25.42
C VAL A 390 -18.31 -3.23 -25.66
N THR A 391 -19.28 -3.17 -24.76
CA THR A 391 -20.60 -3.79 -24.93
C THR A 391 -21.70 -2.74 -24.86
N LYS A 392 -22.90 -3.05 -25.39
CA LYS A 392 -24.07 -2.15 -25.29
C LYS A 392 -24.46 -1.76 -23.86
N LYS A 393 -24.12 -2.61 -22.88
CA LYS A 393 -24.40 -2.38 -21.45
C LYS A 393 -23.51 -1.30 -20.83
N LEU A 394 -22.41 -0.92 -21.49
CA LEU A 394 -21.51 0.14 -21.05
C LEU A 394 -21.98 1.52 -21.46
N ASP A 395 -23.06 1.64 -22.22
CA ASP A 395 -23.59 2.94 -22.59
C ASP A 395 -24.06 3.73 -21.35
N GLY A 396 -23.47 4.91 -21.14
CA GLY A 396 -23.64 5.75 -19.95
C GLY A 396 -22.95 5.23 -18.69
N ALA A 397 -22.14 4.17 -18.78
CA ALA A 397 -21.28 3.78 -17.68
C ALA A 397 -20.17 4.83 -17.48
N GLN A 398 -19.70 4.97 -16.24
CA GLN A 398 -18.67 5.92 -15.86
C GLN A 398 -17.37 5.20 -15.53
N VAL A 399 -16.26 5.73 -16.03
CA VAL A 399 -14.91 5.21 -15.79
C VAL A 399 -14.07 6.25 -15.05
N VAL A 400 -13.37 5.83 -14.00
CA VAL A 400 -12.38 6.65 -13.27
C VAL A 400 -11.06 5.91 -13.13
N ALA A 401 -9.96 6.64 -13.12
CA ALA A 401 -8.64 6.14 -12.72
C ALA A 401 -8.31 6.62 -11.31
N ARG A 402 -7.65 5.77 -10.52
CA ARG A 402 -7.07 6.13 -9.22
C ARG A 402 -5.58 5.83 -9.23
N LEU A 403 -4.81 6.71 -8.61
CA LEU A 403 -3.38 6.53 -8.34
C LEU A 403 -3.23 6.25 -6.85
N PHE A 404 -2.37 5.29 -6.51
CA PHE A 404 -2.10 4.86 -5.15
C PHE A 404 -0.61 4.98 -4.84
N ASN A 405 -0.27 5.11 -3.55
CA ASN A 405 1.10 4.88 -3.11
C ASN A 405 1.37 3.36 -2.95
N ALA A 406 2.61 3.02 -2.61
CA ALA A 406 3.02 1.62 -2.35
C ALA A 406 2.20 0.93 -1.24
N ASP A 407 1.67 1.69 -0.29
CA ASP A 407 0.84 1.22 0.83
C ASP A 407 -0.65 1.14 0.48
N HIS A 408 -1.00 1.34 -0.80
CA HIS A 408 -2.35 1.31 -1.35
C HIS A 408 -3.30 2.39 -0.78
N ALA A 409 -2.76 3.52 -0.34
CA ALA A 409 -3.54 4.72 -0.04
C ALA A 409 -3.76 5.55 -1.32
N VAL A 410 -4.97 6.08 -1.50
CA VAL A 410 -5.31 6.87 -2.69
C VAL A 410 -4.61 8.22 -2.66
N LEU A 411 -3.87 8.51 -3.73
CA LEU A 411 -3.18 9.78 -3.97
C LEU A 411 -3.97 10.71 -4.89
N ALA A 412 -4.73 10.17 -5.84
CA ALA A 412 -5.59 10.94 -6.72
C ALA A 412 -6.67 10.06 -7.36
N GLU A 413 -7.82 10.66 -7.71
CA GLU A 413 -8.87 10.07 -8.54
C GLU A 413 -9.14 11.04 -9.70
N SER A 414 -9.35 10.51 -10.91
CA SER A 414 -9.70 11.31 -12.07
C SER A 414 -11.16 11.79 -12.01
N ALA A 415 -11.47 12.83 -12.78
CA ALA A 415 -12.85 13.08 -13.18
C ALA A 415 -13.44 11.84 -13.89
N PRO A 416 -14.74 11.52 -13.69
CA PRO A 416 -15.39 10.42 -14.40
C PRO A 416 -15.55 10.72 -15.89
N ILE A 417 -15.32 9.71 -16.71
CA ILE A 417 -15.65 9.71 -18.14
C ILE A 417 -16.90 8.87 -18.34
N THR A 418 -17.95 9.49 -18.88
CA THR A 418 -19.17 8.77 -19.29
C THR A 418 -18.99 8.19 -20.69
N LEU A 419 -19.18 6.88 -20.83
CA LEU A 419 -19.13 6.18 -22.11
C LEU A 419 -20.39 6.43 -22.94
N SER A 420 -20.23 6.60 -24.26
CA SER A 420 -21.32 6.63 -25.23
C SER A 420 -21.14 5.48 -26.21
N VAL A 421 -22.11 4.56 -26.26
CA VAL A 421 -22.07 3.37 -27.12
C VAL A 421 -23.26 3.34 -28.07
N ASP A 422 -22.98 3.31 -29.36
CA ASP A 422 -23.98 3.27 -30.43
C ASP A 422 -24.85 2.01 -30.33
N GLY A 423 -26.17 2.19 -30.44
CA GLY A 423 -27.13 1.10 -30.27
C GLY A 423 -27.26 0.58 -28.83
N GLY A 424 -26.62 1.24 -27.84
CA GLY A 424 -26.80 1.00 -26.41
C GLY A 424 -28.10 1.61 -25.87
N SER A 425 -28.27 1.62 -24.54
CA SER A 425 -29.52 2.13 -23.92
C SER A 425 -29.85 3.60 -24.29
N ALA A 426 -28.84 4.42 -24.62
CA ALA A 426 -28.99 5.79 -25.15
C ALA A 426 -29.54 5.84 -26.58
N ALA A 427 -29.42 4.78 -27.37
CA ALA A 427 -30.11 4.68 -28.67
C ALA A 427 -31.62 4.45 -28.50
N ALA A 428 -32.06 3.97 -27.34
CA ALA A 428 -33.48 3.87 -26.96
C ALA A 428 -33.99 5.07 -26.14
N SER A 429 -33.08 5.80 -25.49
CA SER A 429 -33.36 6.96 -24.63
C SER A 429 -32.37 8.08 -24.96
N SER A 430 -32.76 9.03 -25.81
CA SER A 430 -31.99 10.26 -26.10
C SER A 430 -31.91 11.24 -24.91
N VAL A 431 -32.20 10.75 -23.71
CA VAL A 431 -32.26 11.53 -22.47
C VAL A 431 -30.84 11.87 -22.05
N THR A 432 -30.60 13.15 -21.82
CA THR A 432 -29.31 13.63 -21.30
C THR A 432 -29.57 14.51 -20.09
N VAL A 433 -28.63 14.53 -19.16
CA VAL A 433 -28.61 15.48 -18.06
C VAL A 433 -27.20 16.04 -17.90
N GLU A 434 -27.09 17.36 -17.92
CA GLU A 434 -25.88 18.11 -17.62
C GLU A 434 -26.08 18.82 -16.30
N ILE A 435 -25.05 18.93 -15.45
CA ILE A 435 -25.16 19.63 -14.17
C ILE A 435 -24.32 20.90 -14.22
N ASP A 436 -24.97 22.04 -14.01
CA ASP A 436 -24.32 23.32 -13.76
C ASP A 436 -24.17 23.57 -12.27
N GLN A 437 -23.07 24.22 -11.90
CA GLN A 437 -22.78 24.70 -10.55
C GLN A 437 -22.83 26.23 -10.54
N ASP A 438 -23.31 26.81 -9.45
CA ASP A 438 -23.32 28.26 -9.25
C ASP A 438 -21.90 28.88 -9.22
N THR A 439 -20.89 28.12 -8.78
CA THR A 439 -19.47 28.50 -8.85
C THR A 439 -18.58 27.27 -9.00
N GLY A 440 -17.38 27.44 -9.55
CA GLY A 440 -16.40 26.35 -9.71
C GLY A 440 -15.61 26.01 -8.43
N GLN A 441 -15.80 26.77 -7.35
CA GLN A 441 -15.17 26.55 -6.04
C GLN A 441 -16.04 27.16 -4.94
N HIS A 442 -16.12 26.46 -3.81
CA HIS A 442 -16.89 26.87 -2.63
C HIS A 442 -16.00 26.99 -1.41
N ALA A 443 -16.36 27.86 -0.47
CA ALA A 443 -15.79 27.82 0.87
C ALA A 443 -16.60 26.86 1.76
N ALA A 444 -15.91 26.17 2.67
CA ALA A 444 -16.57 25.30 3.64
C ALA A 444 -17.60 26.09 4.47
N GLY A 445 -18.81 25.54 4.61
CA GLY A 445 -19.93 26.18 5.30
C GLY A 445 -20.80 27.08 4.39
N GLU A 446 -20.41 27.31 3.14
CA GLU A 446 -21.25 28.02 2.17
C GLU A 446 -22.31 27.10 1.56
N LYS A 447 -23.40 27.71 1.08
CA LYS A 447 -24.41 27.02 0.27
C LYS A 447 -23.91 26.94 -1.17
N ALA A 448 -23.95 25.75 -1.74
CA ALA A 448 -23.71 25.48 -3.15
C ALA A 448 -25.03 25.09 -3.82
N THR A 449 -25.23 25.53 -5.06
CA THR A 449 -26.42 25.21 -5.86
C THR A 449 -26.03 24.48 -7.14
N PHE A 450 -26.68 23.34 -7.35
CA PHE A 450 -26.51 22.47 -8.51
C PHE A 450 -27.81 22.45 -9.31
N THR A 451 -27.72 22.63 -10.62
CA THR A 451 -28.89 22.62 -11.52
C THR A 451 -28.72 21.54 -12.57
N ALA A 452 -29.67 20.60 -12.61
CA ALA A 452 -29.73 19.53 -13.60
C ALA A 452 -30.53 20.00 -14.84
N HIS A 453 -29.85 20.07 -15.97
CA HIS A 453 -30.41 20.41 -17.28
C HIS A 453 -30.80 19.15 -18.03
N VAL A 454 -32.03 18.69 -17.80
CA VAL A 454 -32.57 17.46 -18.41
C VAL A 454 -33.13 17.76 -19.81
N LYS A 455 -32.71 16.97 -20.82
CA LYS A 455 -33.21 17.06 -22.20
C LYS A 455 -33.82 15.73 -22.63
N ASN A 456 -34.85 15.79 -23.46
CA ASN A 456 -35.55 14.64 -24.06
C ASN A 456 -36.15 13.61 -23.08
N ALA A 457 -36.30 13.93 -21.80
CA ALA A 457 -36.87 13.03 -20.81
C ALA A 457 -38.38 12.77 -21.02
N PRO A 458 -38.86 11.56 -20.66
CA PRO A 458 -40.29 11.27 -20.55
C PRO A 458 -41.02 12.29 -19.65
N LYS A 459 -42.31 12.53 -19.89
CA LYS A 459 -43.07 13.52 -19.09
C LYS A 459 -43.20 13.15 -17.61
N ASP A 460 -43.14 11.85 -17.32
CA ASP A 460 -43.25 11.25 -16.00
C ASP A 460 -41.89 11.02 -15.33
N HIS A 461 -40.82 11.65 -15.83
CA HIS A 461 -39.50 11.51 -15.23
C HIS A 461 -39.43 12.15 -13.83
N SER A 462 -38.52 11.64 -13.01
CA SER A 462 -38.08 12.25 -11.77
C SER A 462 -36.57 12.47 -11.79
N VAL A 463 -36.09 13.38 -10.94
CA VAL A 463 -34.67 13.62 -10.71
C VAL A 463 -34.41 13.44 -9.22
N SER A 464 -33.42 12.61 -8.88
CA SER A 464 -32.86 12.47 -7.53
C SER A 464 -31.38 12.81 -7.53
N TRP A 465 -30.86 13.15 -6.34
CA TRP A 465 -29.47 13.54 -6.16
C TRP A 465 -28.76 12.60 -5.21
N ALA A 466 -27.53 12.23 -5.55
CA ALA A 466 -26.66 11.48 -4.67
C ALA A 466 -25.26 12.11 -4.62
N VAL A 467 -24.51 11.78 -3.57
CA VAL A 467 -23.15 12.25 -3.36
C VAL A 467 -22.24 11.07 -3.04
N ARG A 468 -21.02 11.13 -3.56
CA ARG A 468 -19.94 10.21 -3.25
C ARG A 468 -18.72 10.98 -2.83
N GLN A 469 -18.11 10.55 -1.74
CA GLN A 469 -16.83 11.05 -1.29
C GLN A 469 -15.71 10.57 -2.22
N ASN A 470 -14.69 11.41 -2.45
CA ASN A 470 -13.60 11.06 -3.37
C ASN A 470 -13.01 9.69 -3.01
N ALA A 471 -12.87 8.80 -3.99
CA ALA A 471 -12.31 7.46 -3.86
C ALA A 471 -13.03 6.48 -2.89
N GLU A 472 -14.19 6.83 -2.35
CA GLU A 472 -14.98 6.01 -1.42
C GLU A 472 -16.27 5.51 -2.09
N ASN A 473 -16.84 4.39 -1.67
CA ASN A 473 -18.12 3.90 -2.18
C ASN A 473 -19.12 3.72 -1.04
N PRO A 474 -20.43 3.66 -1.30
CA PRO A 474 -21.11 4.00 -2.56
C PRO A 474 -21.48 5.50 -2.63
N PHE A 475 -22.04 5.92 -3.77
CA PHE A 475 -22.93 7.08 -3.85
C PHE A 475 -24.10 6.89 -2.88
N THR A 476 -24.30 7.87 -2.01
CA THR A 476 -25.41 7.89 -1.06
C THR A 476 -26.45 8.90 -1.52
N GLU A 477 -27.70 8.46 -1.65
CA GLU A 477 -28.82 9.35 -1.98
C GLU A 477 -28.98 10.44 -0.92
N ILE A 478 -29.16 11.68 -1.36
CA ILE A 478 -29.41 12.81 -0.47
C ILE A 478 -30.91 12.81 -0.18
N ALA A 479 -31.29 12.39 1.04
CA ALA A 479 -32.68 12.26 1.44
C ALA A 479 -33.51 13.54 1.17
N GLY A 480 -34.61 13.38 0.44
CA GLY A 480 -35.52 14.47 0.09
C GLY A 480 -35.02 15.42 -1.01
N ALA A 481 -33.83 15.20 -1.57
CA ALA A 481 -33.32 15.98 -2.70
C ALA A 481 -33.92 15.47 -4.02
N HIS A 482 -35.09 16.00 -4.36
CA HIS A 482 -35.77 15.71 -5.61
C HIS A 482 -35.96 16.96 -6.46
N GLY A 483 -36.04 16.77 -7.78
CA GLY A 483 -36.21 17.85 -8.75
C GLY A 483 -34.89 18.35 -9.34
N THR A 484 -34.98 19.35 -10.23
CA THR A 484 -33.86 19.79 -11.06
C THR A 484 -32.85 20.70 -10.35
N THR A 485 -33.06 21.03 -9.08
CA THR A 485 -32.17 21.91 -8.32
C THR A 485 -31.88 21.32 -6.95
N LEU A 486 -30.59 21.21 -6.62
CA LEU A 486 -30.11 20.85 -5.29
C LEU A 486 -29.37 22.04 -4.69
N THR A 487 -29.77 22.47 -3.50
CA THR A 487 -29.01 23.44 -2.70
C THR A 487 -28.62 22.81 -1.38
N GLN A 488 -27.32 22.78 -1.07
CA GLN A 488 -26.79 22.21 0.17
C GLN A 488 -25.66 23.07 0.74
N THR A 489 -25.50 23.08 2.05
CA THR A 489 -24.31 23.62 2.70
C THR A 489 -23.17 22.60 2.61
N LEU A 490 -22.02 22.99 2.06
CA LEU A 490 -20.89 22.08 1.87
C LEU A 490 -19.94 22.10 3.08
N PRO A 491 -19.77 20.99 3.82
CA PRO A 491 -18.73 20.92 4.85
C PRO A 491 -17.32 20.84 4.24
N ALA A 492 -16.28 21.13 5.04
CA ALA A 492 -14.88 21.09 4.63
C ALA A 492 -14.47 19.75 3.98
N GLY A 493 -14.93 18.63 4.54
CA GLY A 493 -14.67 17.28 4.03
C GLY A 493 -15.37 16.91 2.71
N ARG A 494 -15.97 17.87 1.97
CA ARG A 494 -16.54 17.64 0.63
C ARG A 494 -15.58 17.95 -0.52
N ASN A 495 -14.37 18.40 -0.24
CA ASN A 495 -13.37 18.57 -1.29
C ASN A 495 -13.10 17.23 -1.99
N GLY A 496 -13.11 17.21 -3.31
CA GLY A 496 -12.95 16.00 -4.11
C GLY A 496 -14.23 15.22 -4.39
N ALA A 497 -15.33 15.48 -3.68
CA ALA A 497 -16.55 14.68 -3.79
C ALA A 497 -17.25 14.83 -5.15
N GLN A 498 -17.99 13.80 -5.55
CA GLN A 498 -18.82 13.77 -6.76
C GLN A 498 -20.29 13.97 -6.37
N VAL A 499 -21.00 14.82 -7.11
CA VAL A 499 -22.46 14.97 -7.01
C VAL A 499 -23.08 14.47 -8.29
N VAL A 500 -24.02 13.54 -8.19
CA VAL A 500 -24.71 12.95 -9.33
C VAL A 500 -26.20 13.29 -9.28
N ALA A 501 -26.78 13.59 -10.43
CA ALA A 501 -28.21 13.67 -10.64
C ALA A 501 -28.63 12.51 -11.52
N SER A 502 -29.55 11.68 -11.03
CA SER A 502 -30.08 10.52 -11.77
C SER A 502 -31.48 10.86 -12.27
N VAL A 503 -31.72 10.69 -13.57
CA VAL A 503 -33.02 10.87 -14.21
C VAL A 503 -33.68 9.51 -14.31
N THR A 504 -34.84 9.34 -13.68
CA THR A 504 -35.57 8.08 -13.61
C THR A 504 -36.88 8.20 -14.39
N ASN A 505 -37.22 7.20 -15.20
CA ASN A 505 -38.49 7.18 -15.93
C ASN A 505 -39.67 6.69 -15.06
N GLY A 506 -40.91 6.74 -15.55
CA GLY A 506 -42.08 6.28 -14.80
C GLY A 506 -42.12 4.78 -14.47
N ARG A 507 -41.17 3.97 -14.95
CA ARG A 507 -40.99 2.55 -14.57
C ARG A 507 -39.96 2.36 -13.44
N GLY A 508 -39.30 3.44 -13.00
CA GLY A 508 -38.25 3.36 -12.00
C GLY A 508 -36.86 3.07 -12.56
N GLU A 509 -36.66 3.11 -13.89
CA GLU A 509 -35.35 2.86 -14.50
C GLU A 509 -34.55 4.17 -14.61
N VAL A 510 -33.28 4.15 -14.22
CA VAL A 510 -32.36 5.28 -14.41
C VAL A 510 -31.98 5.37 -15.89
N VAL A 511 -32.47 6.41 -16.57
CA VAL A 511 -32.32 6.60 -18.02
C VAL A 511 -31.20 7.55 -18.39
N ALA A 512 -30.73 8.40 -17.46
CA ALA A 512 -29.56 9.26 -17.66
C ALA A 512 -28.95 9.66 -16.31
N GLU A 513 -27.64 9.90 -16.28
CA GLU A 513 -26.93 10.42 -15.12
C GLU A 513 -26.02 11.56 -15.55
N GLY A 514 -26.02 12.63 -14.76
CA GLY A 514 -25.12 13.77 -14.91
C GLY A 514 -24.27 13.85 -13.66
N THR A 515 -22.99 14.18 -13.80
CA THR A 515 -22.07 14.22 -12.66
C THR A 515 -21.27 15.50 -12.64
N VAL A 516 -21.23 16.13 -11.48
CA VAL A 516 -20.20 17.12 -11.14
C VAL A 516 -18.90 16.36 -10.89
N PRO A 517 -17.86 16.53 -11.74
CA PRO A 517 -16.74 15.60 -11.76
C PRO A 517 -15.92 15.57 -10.47
N VAL A 518 -15.66 16.75 -9.87
CA VAL A 518 -14.91 16.90 -8.61
C VAL A 518 -15.31 18.24 -7.96
N LEU A 519 -15.87 18.22 -6.75
CA LEU A 519 -16.14 19.43 -5.97
C LEU A 519 -14.85 20.04 -5.44
N LYS A 520 -14.70 21.37 -5.60
CA LYS A 520 -13.60 22.13 -4.99
C LYS A 520 -14.12 22.89 -3.78
N VAL A 521 -13.72 22.44 -2.59
CA VAL A 521 -14.12 23.06 -1.32
C VAL A 521 -12.88 23.47 -0.55
N THR A 522 -12.76 24.75 -0.24
CA THR A 522 -11.65 25.27 0.56
C THR A 522 -12.10 25.58 1.98
N GLU A 523 -11.31 25.18 2.97
CA GLU A 523 -11.55 25.58 4.36
C GLU A 523 -11.46 27.11 4.51
N THR A 524 -12.46 27.72 5.14
CA THR A 524 -12.43 29.14 5.48
C THR A 524 -11.41 29.40 6.60
N GLY A 525 -10.21 29.88 6.27
CA GLY A 525 -9.35 30.60 7.20
C GLY A 525 -8.32 29.79 8.01
N LYS A 526 -7.30 29.24 7.35
CA LYS A 526 -5.89 29.34 7.78
C LYS A 526 -5.00 29.84 6.63
N SER A 527 -5.49 30.83 5.89
CA SER A 527 -4.61 31.74 5.15
C SER A 527 -3.96 32.69 6.15
N GLY A 528 -2.84 32.25 6.72
CA GLY A 528 -1.97 33.05 7.55
C GLY A 528 -0.54 32.63 7.27
N ALA A 529 0.02 33.14 6.17
CA ALA A 529 1.46 33.20 6.01
C ALA A 529 2.06 33.86 7.26
N ARG A 530 2.68 33.06 8.13
CA ARG A 530 3.67 33.61 9.07
C ARG A 530 4.84 34.05 8.21
N LYS A 531 4.85 35.32 7.82
CA LYS A 531 6.11 36.01 7.55
C LYS A 531 6.95 35.86 8.81
N SER A 532 8.02 35.08 8.71
CA SER A 532 9.10 35.08 9.70
C SER A 532 9.67 36.49 9.75
N ALA A 533 9.48 37.16 10.87
CA ALA A 533 10.27 38.31 11.27
C ALA A 533 11.12 37.84 12.45
N ALA A 534 12.38 37.53 12.19
CA ALA A 534 13.47 37.49 13.17
C ALA A 534 14.79 37.32 12.41
N ASP A 535 15.34 38.44 11.94
CA ASP A 535 16.79 38.63 11.90
C ASP A 535 17.16 39.53 13.09
N GLU A 536 18.34 39.26 13.66
CA GLU A 536 18.98 39.86 14.85
C GLU A 536 18.39 39.38 16.20
N GLN A 537 19.10 38.68 17.10
CA GLN A 537 20.50 38.82 17.50
C GLN A 537 20.96 37.56 18.27
N SER A 538 22.24 37.24 18.13
CA SER A 538 22.99 36.12 18.71
C SER A 538 23.06 36.11 20.25
N ASP A 539 23.01 34.92 20.88
CA ASP A 539 24.16 34.40 21.66
C ASP A 539 24.01 32.93 22.16
N SER A 540 25.09 32.19 21.88
CA SER A 540 25.66 30.95 22.43
C SER A 540 24.85 29.93 23.25
N SER A 541 24.91 28.68 22.74
CA SER A 541 25.47 27.46 23.38
C SER A 541 24.53 26.26 23.60
N GLY A 542 24.89 25.14 22.96
CA GLY A 542 24.68 23.80 23.50
C GLY A 542 23.54 22.96 22.91
N SER A 543 23.81 22.32 21.76
CA SER A 543 23.36 20.99 21.29
C SER A 543 22.85 21.01 19.85
N ALA A 544 23.68 20.50 18.95
CA ALA A 544 23.40 20.37 17.52
C ALA A 544 23.26 18.88 17.19
N VAL A 545 22.10 18.47 16.64
CA VAL A 545 22.03 17.72 15.38
C VAL A 545 20.75 18.17 14.68
N TRP A 546 20.95 18.77 13.51
CA TRP A 546 19.92 19.35 12.65
C TRP A 546 19.20 18.28 11.84
N TRP A 547 17.87 18.39 11.79
CA TRP A 547 17.03 17.84 10.74
C TRP A 547 16.76 18.96 9.71
N THR A 548 17.33 18.85 8.51
CA THR A 548 16.89 19.53 7.29
C THR A 548 17.49 18.78 6.11
N VAL A 549 16.71 18.17 5.20
CA VAL A 549 15.98 18.71 4.04
C VAL A 549 16.55 18.04 2.79
N GLY A 550 15.66 17.35 2.05
CA GLY A 550 15.67 17.30 0.60
C GLY A 550 16.66 16.39 -0.14
N VAL A 551 16.09 15.44 -0.89
CA VAL A 551 16.37 15.30 -2.33
C VAL A 551 17.86 15.05 -2.72
N ILE A 552 18.49 13.99 -2.20
CA ILE A 552 19.79 13.53 -2.71
C ILE A 552 19.74 12.11 -3.34
N VAL A 553 18.61 11.40 -3.39
CA VAL A 553 18.56 10.05 -4.04
C VAL A 553 17.98 10.04 -5.46
N LEU A 554 17.57 11.21 -5.97
CA LEU A 554 17.61 11.54 -7.42
C LEU A 554 19.00 11.27 -8.06
N VAL A 555 20.04 11.02 -7.26
CA VAL A 555 21.38 10.62 -7.69
C VAL A 555 21.49 9.13 -8.09
N VAL A 556 20.62 8.23 -7.61
CA VAL A 556 20.65 6.79 -8.00
C VAL A 556 19.91 6.55 -9.32
N LEU A 557 18.78 7.22 -9.56
CA LEU A 557 18.09 7.20 -10.85
C LEU A 557 18.97 7.75 -11.99
N ALA A 558 19.83 8.73 -11.68
CA ALA A 558 20.83 9.29 -12.61
C ALA A 558 22.00 8.32 -12.94
N ALA A 559 22.26 7.31 -12.10
CA ALA A 559 23.35 6.34 -12.33
C ALA A 559 22.89 5.11 -13.15
N LEU A 560 21.63 4.66 -12.97
CA LEU A 560 21.05 3.54 -13.72
C LEU A 560 20.75 3.89 -15.19
N ALA A 561 20.32 5.14 -15.47
CA ALA A 561 20.18 5.63 -16.85
C ALA A 561 21.52 5.70 -17.59
N VAL A 562 22.62 6.03 -16.90
CA VAL A 562 23.98 6.07 -17.47
C VAL A 562 24.52 4.67 -17.77
N TRP A 563 24.11 3.65 -17.03
CA TRP A 563 24.46 2.25 -17.30
C TRP A 563 23.73 1.69 -18.54
N LEU A 564 22.43 1.98 -18.68
CA LEU A 564 21.62 1.54 -19.82
C LEU A 564 22.09 2.12 -21.17
N VAL A 565 22.47 3.41 -21.21
CA VAL A 565 22.95 4.07 -22.44
C VAL A 565 24.35 3.59 -22.86
N ARG A 566 25.22 3.22 -21.90
CA ARG A 566 26.54 2.65 -22.22
C ARG A 566 26.43 1.22 -22.76
N ARG A 567 25.54 0.40 -22.19
CA ARG A 567 25.32 -0.99 -22.64
C ARG A 567 24.74 -1.08 -24.06
N GLN A 568 23.97 -0.09 -24.50
CA GLN A 568 23.52 0.02 -25.90
C GLN A 568 24.66 0.39 -26.87
N LYS A 569 25.59 1.26 -26.45
CA LYS A 569 26.72 1.74 -27.27
C LYS A 569 27.80 0.68 -27.49
N ASP A 570 27.97 -0.24 -26.54
CA ASP A 570 28.92 -1.35 -26.65
C ASP A 570 28.37 -2.51 -27.50
N ARG A 571 27.03 -2.68 -27.53
CA ARG A 571 26.36 -3.68 -28.38
C ARG A 571 26.34 -3.31 -29.86
N THR A 572 26.26 -2.03 -30.21
CA THR A 572 26.36 -1.59 -31.61
C THR A 572 27.79 -1.67 -32.14
N HIS A 573 28.81 -1.39 -31.32
CA HIS A 573 30.21 -1.52 -31.73
C HIS A 573 30.68 -2.98 -31.86
N ALA A 574 30.14 -3.92 -31.07
CA ALA A 574 30.45 -5.34 -31.21
C ALA A 574 29.79 -6.00 -32.43
N ALA A 575 28.65 -5.47 -32.90
CA ALA A 575 27.94 -5.99 -34.06
C ALA A 575 28.57 -5.57 -35.40
N GLU A 576 29.20 -4.38 -35.49
CA GLU A 576 29.84 -3.91 -36.73
C GLU A 576 31.27 -4.43 -36.95
N GLN A 577 31.90 -5.07 -35.95
CA GLN A 577 33.24 -5.65 -36.10
C GLN A 577 33.24 -7.17 -36.34
N ALA A 578 32.07 -7.83 -36.40
CA ALA A 578 32.00 -9.29 -36.52
C ALA A 578 31.23 -9.84 -37.75
N GLN A 579 30.56 -9.03 -38.57
CA GLN A 579 29.87 -9.49 -39.79
C GLN A 579 29.86 -8.48 -40.93
#